data_AF-A0A6N1XD45-F1
#
_entry.id   AF-A0A6N1XD45-F1
#
_cell.length_a   1.000
_cell.length_b   1.000
_cell.length_c   1.000
_cell.angle_alpha   90.00
_cell.angle_beta   90.00
_cell.angle_gamma   90.00
#
_symmetry.space_group_name_H-M   'P 1'
#
loop_
_entity.id
_entity.type
_entity.pdbx_description
1 polymer ?
#
loop_
_entity_poly.entity_id
_entity_poly.type
_entity_poly.pdbx_seq_one_letter_code
_entity_poly.pdbx_strand_id
1 'polypeptide(L)'
;MPGWLRLLIVAWLAIGCTLGSARESVAVDWVSTAELPYEARQTLTLIKQDGPFPYARDGIVFGNYEKRLPLRQRGYYREYTVKTPGRSDRGARRIIAGRGDEYYYTDDHYRSFRRIRE
;
A
#
# COMPACT_ATOMS: atom_id res chain seq x y z
N MET A 1 -65.62 -9.51 -12.91
CA MET A 1 -65.54 -8.32 -12.05
C MET A 1 -64.57 -8.62 -10.93
N PRO A 2 -63.67 -7.67 -10.63
CA PRO A 2 -62.21 -7.86 -10.55
C PRO A 2 -61.76 -7.88 -9.07
N GLY A 3 -60.50 -8.00 -8.69
CA GLY A 3 -59.22 -7.81 -9.35
C GLY A 3 -58.13 -7.82 -8.27
N TRP A 4 -56.89 -7.56 -8.71
CA TRP A 4 -55.78 -7.04 -7.90
C TRP A 4 -55.65 -7.66 -6.51
N LEU A 5 -54.74 -8.60 -6.27
CA LEU A 5 -53.36 -8.19 -5.97
C LEU A 5 -52.42 -9.42 -5.95
N ARG A 6 -52.37 -10.18 -7.04
CA ARG A 6 -51.18 -11.00 -7.30
C ARG A 6 -50.08 -10.03 -7.74
N LEU A 7 -48.97 -9.98 -6.99
CA LEU A 7 -47.76 -9.17 -7.20
C LEU A 7 -47.74 -7.80 -6.50
N LEU A 8 -47.63 -7.80 -5.16
CA LEU A 8 -46.90 -6.75 -4.46
C LEU A 8 -45.52 -7.28 -4.03
N ILE A 9 -44.59 -7.20 -4.98
CA ILE A 9 -43.23 -6.68 -4.77
C ILE A 9 -42.44 -7.34 -3.63
N VAL A 10 -41.91 -8.54 -3.92
CA VAL A 10 -40.68 -9.12 -3.34
C VAL A 10 -39.44 -8.33 -3.85
N ALA A 11 -39.51 -7.00 -3.93
CA ALA A 11 -38.45 -6.17 -4.50
C ALA A 11 -38.09 -4.97 -3.62
N TRP A 12 -37.91 -5.21 -2.32
CA TRP A 12 -37.11 -4.37 -1.42
C TRP A 12 -35.98 -5.21 -0.78
N LEU A 13 -35.33 -6.04 -1.60
CA LEU A 13 -34.13 -6.81 -1.25
C LEU A 13 -33.00 -6.61 -2.29
N ALA A 14 -33.06 -5.53 -3.08
CA ALA A 14 -32.07 -5.26 -4.13
C ALA A 14 -31.69 -3.76 -4.25
N ILE A 15 -31.83 -2.97 -3.17
CA ILE A 15 -31.28 -1.61 -3.11
C ILE A 15 -30.39 -1.51 -1.86
N GLY A 16 -29.26 -2.20 -1.92
CA GLY A 16 -28.25 -2.16 -0.86
C GLY A 16 -26.92 -2.76 -1.29
N CYS A 17 -26.69 -2.94 -2.60
CA CYS A 17 -25.54 -3.68 -3.12
C CYS A 17 -24.70 -2.90 -4.15
N THR A 18 -24.88 -1.58 -4.27
CA THR A 18 -24.15 -0.75 -5.25
C THR A 18 -23.30 0.36 -4.62
N LEU A 19 -22.89 0.20 -3.36
CA LEU A 19 -21.68 0.88 -2.85
C LEU A 19 -20.53 -0.13 -2.74
N GLY A 20 -20.32 -0.91 -3.79
CA GLY A 20 -19.01 -1.50 -4.03
C GLY A 20 -18.04 -0.33 -4.21
N SER A 21 -17.19 -0.09 -3.22
CA SER A 21 -16.19 0.97 -3.23
C SER A 21 -15.49 1.00 -4.57
N ALA A 22 -15.73 2.05 -5.36
CA ALA A 22 -14.79 2.44 -6.38
C ALA A 22 -13.46 2.65 -5.64
N ARG A 23 -12.54 1.69 -5.77
CA ARG A 23 -11.18 1.85 -5.26
C ARG A 23 -10.59 2.99 -6.06
N GLU A 24 -10.64 4.18 -5.48
CA GLU A 24 -9.90 5.33 -5.96
C GLU A 24 -8.42 4.92 -5.88
N SER A 25 -7.89 4.42 -6.99
CA SER A 25 -6.48 4.11 -7.09
C SER A 25 -5.75 5.43 -7.11
N VAL A 26 -5.06 5.76 -6.01
CA VAL A 26 -4.08 6.83 -6.03
C VAL A 26 -3.13 6.53 -7.20
N ALA A 27 -3.02 7.47 -8.14
CA ALA A 27 -2.04 7.37 -9.20
C ALA A 27 -0.65 7.48 -8.54
N VAL A 28 0.09 6.38 -8.55
CA VAL A 28 1.46 6.30 -8.03
C VAL A 28 2.38 6.05 -9.21
N ASP A 29 3.41 6.86 -9.34
CA ASP A 29 4.45 6.69 -10.36
C ASP A 29 5.16 5.34 -10.20
N TRP A 30 5.83 4.87 -11.26
CA TRP A 30 6.55 3.60 -11.24
C TRP A 30 8.06 3.80 -11.28
N VAL A 31 8.80 2.88 -10.67
CA VAL A 31 10.26 2.81 -10.73
C VAL A 31 10.69 1.35 -10.89
N SER A 32 11.61 1.06 -11.80
CA SER A 32 12.16 -0.29 -11.88
C SER A 32 13.12 -0.57 -10.73
N THR A 33 13.28 -1.84 -10.35
CA THR A 33 14.28 -2.26 -9.36
C THR A 33 15.69 -1.81 -9.74
N ALA A 34 16.03 -1.82 -11.03
CA ALA A 34 17.33 -1.37 -11.54
C ALA A 34 17.61 0.13 -11.32
N GLU A 35 16.57 0.96 -11.35
CA GLU A 35 16.64 2.42 -11.15
C GLU A 35 16.69 2.83 -9.67
N LEU A 36 16.40 1.90 -8.75
CA LEU A 36 16.48 2.17 -7.32
C LEU A 36 17.94 2.39 -6.87
N PRO A 37 18.19 3.23 -5.85
CA PRO A 37 19.48 3.27 -5.19
C PRO A 37 19.92 1.89 -4.69
N TYR A 38 21.23 1.66 -4.62
CA TYR A 38 21.79 0.37 -4.19
C TYR A 38 21.23 -0.07 -2.83
N GLU A 39 21.14 0.84 -1.87
CA GLU A 39 20.63 0.56 -0.51
C GLU A 39 19.15 0.16 -0.52
N ALA A 40 18.36 0.71 -1.45
CA ALA A 40 16.94 0.34 -1.60
C ALA A 40 16.81 -1.09 -2.15
N ARG A 41 17.65 -1.48 -3.12
CA ARG A 41 17.68 -2.87 -3.63
C ARG A 41 18.09 -3.87 -2.55
N GLN A 42 19.06 -3.52 -1.72
CA GLN A 42 19.44 -4.34 -0.56
C GLN A 42 18.29 -4.48 0.44
N THR A 43 17.61 -3.37 0.75
CA THR A 43 16.45 -3.38 1.66
C THR A 43 15.32 -4.24 1.10
N LEU A 44 15.04 -4.15 -0.21
CA LEU A 44 14.05 -5.00 -0.88
C LEU A 44 14.40 -6.49 -0.78
N THR A 45 15.68 -6.83 -0.93
CA THR A 45 16.17 -8.21 -0.76
C THR A 45 15.92 -8.72 0.66
N LEU A 46 16.22 -7.91 1.67
CA LEU A 46 15.95 -8.26 3.08
C LEU A 46 14.45 -8.44 3.34
N ILE A 47 13.59 -7.58 2.78
CA ILE A 47 12.13 -7.71 2.92
C ILE A 47 11.66 -9.06 2.37
N LYS A 48 12.17 -9.46 1.20
CA LYS A 48 11.83 -10.75 0.57
C LYS A 48 12.32 -11.97 1.36
N GLN A 49 13.40 -11.81 2.11
CA GLN A 49 13.99 -12.84 2.96
C GLN A 49 13.43 -12.84 4.39
N ASP A 50 12.52 -11.91 4.70
CA ASP A 50 12.01 -11.66 6.06
C ASP A 50 13.11 -11.31 7.09
N GLY A 51 14.11 -10.56 6.64
CA GLY A 51 15.20 -10.04 7.47
C GLY A 51 16.47 -10.90 7.44
N PRO A 52 17.38 -10.70 8.42
CA PRO A 52 17.27 -9.82 9.59
C PRO A 52 17.26 -8.33 9.21
N PHE A 53 16.48 -7.52 9.93
CA PHE A 53 16.37 -6.08 9.66
C PHE A 53 17.32 -5.25 10.55
N PRO A 54 18.03 -4.25 9.98
CA PRO A 54 19.07 -3.51 10.70
C PRO A 54 18.52 -2.45 11.67
N TYR A 55 17.27 -2.00 11.52
CA TYR A 55 16.68 -0.98 12.38
C TYR A 55 15.51 -1.54 13.19
N ALA A 56 15.43 -1.15 14.47
CA ALA A 56 14.39 -1.62 15.40
C ALA A 56 12.94 -1.28 14.99
N ARG A 57 12.77 -0.34 14.06
CA ARG A 57 11.47 0.11 13.54
C ARG A 57 11.11 -0.54 12.21
N ASP A 58 11.98 -1.36 11.63
CA ASP A 58 11.70 -2.04 10.39
C ASP A 58 10.63 -3.13 10.61
N GLY A 59 9.69 -3.23 9.68
CA GLY A 59 8.58 -4.18 9.74
C GLY A 59 7.38 -3.70 10.56
N ILE A 60 7.40 -2.52 11.17
CA ILE A 60 6.22 -1.98 11.85
C ILE A 60 5.13 -1.58 10.85
N VAL A 61 3.90 -1.47 11.32
CA VAL A 61 2.75 -1.07 10.49
C VAL A 61 2.91 0.36 9.99
N PHE A 62 2.78 0.54 8.67
CA PHE A 62 2.61 1.85 8.03
C PHE A 62 1.12 2.18 7.92
N GLY A 63 0.72 3.31 8.51
CA GLY A 63 -0.70 3.66 8.66
C GLY A 63 -1.38 4.19 7.39
N ASN A 64 -0.62 4.75 6.44
CA ASN A 64 -1.15 5.43 5.25
C ASN A 64 -2.22 6.49 5.58
N TYR A 65 -1.99 7.30 6.62
CA TYR A 65 -2.97 8.29 7.12
C TYR A 65 -3.25 9.41 6.11
N GLU A 66 -2.23 9.82 5.37
CA GLU A 66 -2.28 10.81 4.30
C GLU A 66 -2.83 10.23 2.99
N LYS A 67 -3.18 8.93 2.97
CA LYS A 67 -3.81 8.23 1.84
C LYS A 67 -3.03 8.36 0.54
N ARG A 68 -1.70 8.31 0.62
CA ARG A 68 -0.77 8.40 -0.52
C ARG A 68 -0.61 7.07 -1.25
N LEU A 69 -0.96 5.96 -0.61
CA LEU A 69 -1.05 4.63 -1.20
C LEU A 69 -2.52 4.21 -1.34
N PRO A 70 -2.84 3.19 -2.18
CA PRO A 70 -4.18 2.65 -2.26
C PRO A 70 -4.78 2.31 -0.89
N LEU A 71 -6.06 2.61 -0.69
CA LEU A 71 -6.73 2.34 0.57
C LEU A 71 -6.87 0.83 0.79
N ARG A 72 -6.36 0.37 1.94
CA ARG A 72 -6.35 -1.04 2.37
C ARG A 72 -6.69 -1.11 3.86
N GLN A 73 -7.04 -2.31 4.31
CA GLN A 73 -7.27 -2.57 5.74
C GLN A 73 -6.03 -2.22 6.59
N ARG A 74 -6.25 -1.84 7.86
CA ARG A 74 -5.17 -1.55 8.80
C ARG A 74 -4.22 -2.74 8.93
N GLY A 75 -2.91 -2.47 8.96
CA GLY A 75 -1.88 -3.51 9.03
C GLY A 75 -1.56 -4.16 7.68
N TYR A 76 -2.13 -3.67 6.57
CA TYR A 76 -1.78 -4.15 5.23
C TYR A 76 -0.35 -3.75 4.83
N TYR A 77 0.08 -2.54 5.20
CA TYR A 77 1.38 -1.99 4.86
C TYR A 77 2.36 -2.04 6.03
N ARG A 78 3.63 -2.33 5.74
CA ARG A 78 4.77 -2.28 6.68
C ARG A 78 5.87 -1.38 6.14
N GLU A 79 6.57 -0.66 7.03
CA GLU A 79 7.69 0.21 6.64
C GLU A 79 9.06 -0.40 6.93
N TYR A 80 10.02 -0.10 6.05
CA TYR A 80 11.40 -0.53 6.16
C TYR A 80 12.34 0.63 5.82
N THR A 81 13.38 0.78 6.61
CA THR A 81 14.37 1.84 6.47
C THR A 81 15.30 1.54 5.31
N VAL A 82 15.44 2.49 4.38
CA VAL A 82 16.51 2.47 3.39
C VAL A 82 17.64 3.36 3.90
N LYS A 83 18.84 2.80 4.04
CA LYS A 83 20.00 3.55 4.53
C LYS A 83 20.34 4.71 3.58
N THR A 84 20.61 5.88 4.15
CA THR A 84 21.21 7.01 3.43
C THR A 84 22.69 7.08 3.77
N PRO A 85 23.61 6.86 2.80
CA PRO A 85 25.04 6.97 3.06
C PRO A 85 25.44 8.31 3.68
N GLY A 86 26.36 8.29 4.64
CA GLY A 86 26.87 9.48 5.33
C GLY A 86 25.94 10.06 6.41
N ARG A 87 24.73 9.54 6.57
CA ARG A 87 23.81 9.96 7.64
C ARG A 87 23.97 9.09 8.88
N SER A 88 23.98 9.72 10.05
CA SER A 88 23.99 9.04 11.35
C SER A 88 22.59 8.60 11.81
N ASP A 89 21.54 9.27 11.32
CA ASP A 89 20.15 8.90 11.58
C ASP A 89 19.58 7.96 10.49
N ARG A 90 18.31 7.56 10.64
CA ARG A 90 17.61 6.66 9.70
C ARG A 90 17.34 7.25 8.32
N GLY A 91 17.56 8.54 8.10
CA GLY A 91 17.22 9.20 6.84
C GLY A 91 15.72 9.28 6.54
N ALA A 92 15.41 9.83 5.37
CA ALA A 92 14.06 10.00 4.84
C ALA A 92 13.59 8.82 3.97
N ARG A 93 14.50 7.96 3.52
CA ARG A 93 14.23 6.94 2.52
C ARG A 93 13.60 5.69 3.12
N ARG A 94 12.54 5.17 2.52
CA ARG A 94 11.83 3.96 3.00
C ARG A 94 11.37 3.10 1.85
N ILE A 95 11.20 1.81 2.12
CA ILE A 95 10.32 0.93 1.34
C ILE A 95 9.07 0.62 2.17
N ILE A 96 7.90 0.74 1.55
CA ILE A 96 6.64 0.28 2.12
C ILE A 96 6.23 -1.01 1.41
N ALA A 97 6.10 -2.09 2.17
CA ALA A 97 5.66 -3.38 1.65
C ALA A 97 4.17 -3.61 1.99
N GLY A 98 3.38 -3.91 0.97
CA GLY A 98 2.05 -4.49 1.07
C GLY A 98 2.10 -6.02 0.96
N ARG A 99 0.99 -6.62 0.54
CA ARG A 99 0.89 -8.07 0.29
C ARG A 99 1.13 -8.38 -1.19
N GLY A 100 1.58 -9.61 -1.48
CA GLY A 100 1.69 -10.11 -2.87
C GLY A 100 2.65 -9.28 -3.73
N ASP A 101 3.88 -9.08 -3.23
CA ASP A 101 4.94 -8.33 -3.91
C ASP A 101 4.59 -6.87 -4.28
N GLU A 102 3.72 -6.27 -3.48
CA GLU A 102 3.37 -4.85 -3.59
C GLU A 102 4.40 -4.01 -2.81
N TYR A 103 5.36 -3.38 -3.50
CA TYR A 103 6.37 -2.53 -2.85
C TYR A 103 6.35 -1.10 -3.38
N TYR A 104 6.57 -0.14 -2.48
CA TYR A 104 6.67 1.28 -2.81
C TYR A 104 7.94 1.88 -2.23
N TYR A 105 8.60 2.74 -2.99
CA TYR A 105 9.77 3.51 -2.57
C TYR A 105 9.38 4.97 -2.31
N THR A 106 9.92 5.54 -1.23
CA THR A 106 9.90 6.98 -0.94
C THR A 106 11.31 7.42 -0.59
N ASP A 107 11.74 8.57 -1.10
CA ASP A 107 13.00 9.22 -0.76
C ASP A 107 12.82 10.55 0.00
N ASP A 108 11.59 10.90 0.30
CA ASP A 108 11.18 12.21 0.82
C ASP A 108 10.35 12.13 2.12
N HIS A 109 10.50 11.02 2.86
CA HIS A 109 9.82 10.78 4.13
C HIS A 109 8.29 10.78 3.97
N TYR A 110 7.79 9.90 3.10
CA TYR A 110 6.37 9.62 2.86
C TYR A 110 5.58 10.73 2.14
N ARG A 111 6.24 11.75 1.57
CA ARG A 111 5.55 12.82 0.86
C ARG A 111 5.11 12.38 -0.54
N SER A 112 5.92 11.55 -1.20
CA SER A 112 5.61 10.90 -2.47
C SER A 112 6.05 9.44 -2.48
N PHE A 113 5.48 8.68 -3.40
CA PHE A 113 5.76 7.25 -3.56
C PHE A 113 5.94 6.90 -5.03
N ARG A 114 6.79 5.92 -5.28
CA ARG A 114 6.89 5.21 -6.56
C ARG A 114 6.69 3.72 -6.33
N ARG A 115 5.80 3.09 -7.07
CA ARG A 115 5.60 1.64 -7.03
C ARG A 115 6.76 0.96 -7.73
N ILE A 116 7.35 -0.02 -7.06
CA ILE A 116 8.49 -0.77 -7.58
C ILE A 116 7.95 -1.83 -8.54
N ARG A 117 8.49 -1.85 -9.75
CA ARG A 117 8.33 -2.96 -10.71
C ARG A 117 9.65 -3.72 -10.78
N GLU A 118 9.58 -5.03 -10.75
CA GLU A 118 10.75 -5.89 -10.86
C GLU A 118 11.17 -6.14 -12.30
#